data_AF-A0A955CME4-F1
#
_entry.id   AF-A0A955CME4-F1
#
_cell.length_a   1.000
_cell.length_b   1.000
_cell.length_c   1.000
_cell.angle_alpha   90.00
_cell.angle_beta   90.00
_cell.angle_gamma   90.00
#
_symmetry.space_group_name_H-M   'P 1'
#
loop_
_entity.id
_entity.type
_entity.pdbx_description
1 polymer ?
#
loop_
_entity_poly.entity_id
_entity_poly.type
_entity_poly.pdbx_seq_one_letter_code
_entity_poly.pdbx_strand_id
1 'polypeptide(L)'
;MSASRGAASVEAVISPIVLYSMIALGAVGVLLALPRAKANFALPGFLIGAVAGGVVLLVLGAKAVDMDGARGLPNLYFYVFGFVALAASLRVITHPKPVYSALYFILTILATCGLFLILSAEFMAFALVIIYAGAILITYLFVIMLATQAPTEELSENQAPFDRVAREPVMATVAGFLLLAVLSTLMARGVPTLTVRPVVKGDQILTELPLRIERALREQHMLTGEGGILPTETLARGVNDDGSPGAYLVDPIDRTAVVRVDADGGATRVVAWPEDLTLGNVEGVGYELIKAQPGAIEIAGVILLMAMLGAVVLARKQMQIDEDAKRVQAEGLAAGGEGASS
;
A
#
# COMPACT_ATOMS: atom_id res chain seq x y z
N MET A 1 22.56 -35.33 -1.04
CA MET A 1 22.77 -34.53 0.18
C MET A 1 22.83 -33.05 -0.17
N SER A 2 21.70 -32.32 -0.08
CA SER A 2 21.65 -30.87 0.26
C SER A 2 20.18 -30.38 0.28
N ALA A 3 19.31 -31.11 0.96
CA ALA A 3 17.97 -30.62 1.31
C ALA A 3 18.08 -29.79 2.59
N SER A 4 18.51 -28.53 2.49
CA SER A 4 18.52 -27.61 3.65
C SER A 4 18.47 -26.12 3.28
N ARG A 5 18.03 -25.75 2.08
CA ARG A 5 17.82 -24.33 1.67
C ARG A 5 16.38 -23.83 1.88
N GLY A 6 15.57 -24.54 2.65
CA GLY A 6 14.14 -24.25 2.84
C GLY A 6 13.78 -24.04 4.30
N ALA A 7 14.30 -22.98 4.91
CA ALA A 7 13.77 -22.39 6.15
C ALA A 7 14.56 -21.11 6.46
N ALA A 8 14.33 -20.04 5.68
CA ALA A 8 14.56 -18.69 6.21
C ALA A 8 13.42 -18.40 7.20
N SER A 9 13.42 -19.13 8.32
CA SER A 9 12.46 -18.96 9.40
C SER A 9 12.69 -17.60 10.06
N VAL A 10 11.64 -17.06 10.68
CA VAL A 10 11.63 -15.84 11.49
C VAL A 10 12.87 -15.70 12.40
N GLU A 11 13.39 -16.83 12.91
CA GLU A 11 14.62 -16.89 13.72
C GLU A 11 15.86 -16.30 13.02
N ALA A 12 15.93 -16.32 11.69
CA ALA A 12 17.01 -15.72 10.92
C ALA A 12 16.90 -14.20 10.79
N VAL A 13 15.69 -13.63 10.88
CA VAL A 13 15.43 -12.20 10.68
C VAL A 13 15.41 -11.46 12.02
N ILE A 14 14.54 -11.85 12.96
CA ILE A 14 14.40 -11.26 14.30
C ILE A 14 13.91 -12.35 15.28
N SER A 15 14.56 -12.47 16.44
CA SER A 15 14.04 -13.31 17.54
C SER A 15 12.59 -12.94 17.85
N PRO A 16 11.64 -13.90 17.87
CA PRO A 16 10.24 -13.61 18.18
C PRO A 16 10.06 -12.81 19.47
N ILE A 17 10.91 -13.07 20.47
CA ILE A 17 10.91 -12.37 21.75
C ILE A 17 11.24 -10.88 21.56
N VAL A 18 12.23 -10.56 20.73
CA VAL A 18 12.62 -9.17 20.44
C VAL A 18 11.48 -8.46 19.70
N LEU A 19 10.89 -9.09 18.69
CA LEU A 19 9.76 -8.52 17.94
C LEU A 19 8.59 -8.16 18.86
N TYR A 20 8.13 -9.11 19.69
CA TYR A 20 7.02 -8.85 20.61
C TYR A 20 7.37 -7.82 21.69
N SER A 21 8.61 -7.79 22.16
CA SER A 21 9.06 -6.77 23.12
C SER A 21 8.99 -5.35 22.53
N MET A 22 9.37 -5.19 21.26
CA MET A 22 9.29 -3.91 20.56
C MET A 22 7.85 -3.48 20.29
N ILE A 23 6.99 -4.43 19.91
CA ILE A 23 5.55 -4.19 19.75
C ILE A 23 4.94 -3.75 21.08
N ALA A 24 5.27 -4.42 22.18
CA ALA A 24 4.80 -4.04 23.52
C ALA A 24 5.31 -2.65 23.93
N LEU A 25 6.57 -2.31 23.65
CA LEU A 25 7.13 -0.98 23.90
C LEU A 25 6.42 0.10 23.07
N GLY A 26 6.14 -0.19 21.80
CA GLY A 26 5.33 0.67 20.94
C GLY A 26 3.92 0.90 21.48
N ALA A 27 3.29 -0.15 22.02
CA ALA A 27 1.97 -0.06 22.65
C ALA A 27 1.99 0.90 23.85
N VAL A 28 3.00 0.79 24.71
CA VAL A 28 3.19 1.72 25.84
C VAL A 28 3.39 3.16 25.34
N GLY A 29 4.21 3.35 24.30
CA GLY A 29 4.44 4.67 23.69
C GLY A 29 3.16 5.32 23.17
N VAL A 30 2.36 4.59 22.38
CA VAL A 30 1.08 5.08 21.85
C VAL A 30 0.09 5.36 22.98
N LEU A 31 -0.02 4.46 23.96
CA LEU A 31 -0.95 4.59 25.08
C LEU A 31 -0.70 5.86 25.91
N LEU A 32 0.57 6.25 26.06
CA LEU A 32 0.99 7.47 26.76
C LEU A 32 0.83 8.72 25.89
N ALA A 33 0.95 8.59 24.57
CA ALA A 33 0.83 9.71 23.63
C ALA A 33 -0.63 10.14 23.39
N LEU A 34 -1.60 9.26 23.60
CA LEU A 34 -3.03 9.55 23.39
C LEU A 34 -3.55 10.66 24.33
N PRO A 35 -4.43 11.56 23.84
CA PRO A 35 -4.96 12.66 24.63
C PRO A 35 -5.83 12.15 25.79
N ARG A 36 -5.49 12.56 27.02
CA ARG A 36 -6.20 12.24 28.27
C ARG A 36 -6.56 13.50 29.04
N ALA A 37 -7.77 13.53 29.61
CA ALA A 37 -8.36 14.70 30.26
C ALA A 37 -7.57 15.30 31.45
N LYS A 38 -6.67 14.56 32.09
CA LYS A 38 -6.08 14.94 33.38
C LYS A 38 -4.55 14.98 33.43
N ALA A 39 -3.82 14.59 32.39
CA ALA A 39 -2.36 14.54 32.47
C ALA A 39 -1.63 14.73 31.13
N ASN A 40 -0.64 15.63 31.12
CA ASN A 40 0.20 15.98 29.96
C ASN A 40 1.34 14.96 29.72
N PHE A 41 1.02 13.67 29.58
CA PHE A 41 2.02 12.62 29.24
C PHE A 41 2.30 12.52 27.72
N ALA A 42 1.81 13.47 26.92
CA ALA A 42 1.95 13.43 25.46
C ALA A 42 3.41 13.46 24.97
N LEU A 43 4.26 14.29 25.60
CA LEU A 43 5.69 14.39 25.23
C LEU A 43 6.47 13.10 25.55
N PRO A 44 6.40 12.53 26.77
CA PRO A 44 7.10 11.28 27.06
C PRO A 44 6.56 10.10 26.23
N GLY A 45 5.24 10.05 25.96
CA GLY A 45 4.67 9.04 25.07
C GLY A 45 5.22 9.13 23.64
N PHE A 46 5.33 10.34 23.10
CA PHE A 46 5.93 10.58 21.78
C PHE A 46 7.41 10.15 21.73
N LEU A 47 8.19 10.46 22.76
CA LEU A 47 9.59 10.05 22.84
C LEU A 47 9.75 8.53 22.90
N ILE A 48 8.96 7.85 23.73
CA ILE A 48 8.98 6.38 23.84
C ILE A 48 8.55 5.75 22.51
N GLY A 49 7.48 6.25 21.90
CA GLY A 49 7.02 5.78 20.59
C GLY A 49 8.05 6.00 19.47
N ALA A 50 8.69 7.16 19.44
CA ALA A 50 9.74 7.49 18.47
C ALA A 50 10.99 6.63 18.66
N VAL A 51 11.41 6.38 19.90
CA VAL A 51 12.54 5.48 20.20
C VAL A 51 12.19 4.05 19.81
N ALA A 52 11.01 3.54 20.19
CA ALA A 52 10.57 2.19 19.83
C ALA A 52 10.52 2.02 18.30
N GLY A 53 9.88 2.95 17.58
CA GLY A 53 9.81 2.93 16.12
C GLY A 53 11.19 3.05 15.45
N GLY A 54 12.04 3.94 15.96
CA GLY A 54 13.42 4.12 15.47
C GLY A 54 14.29 2.89 15.68
N VAL A 55 14.20 2.23 16.85
CA VAL A 55 14.90 0.98 17.13
C VAL A 55 14.40 -0.14 16.22
N VAL A 56 13.09 -0.28 16.01
CA VAL A 56 12.52 -1.26 15.08
C VAL A 56 13.06 -1.03 13.67
N LEU A 57 13.06 0.21 13.18
CA LEU A 57 13.60 0.54 11.86
C LEU A 57 15.10 0.21 11.77
N LEU A 58 15.90 0.55 12.78
CA LEU A 58 17.34 0.24 12.82
C LEU A 58 17.61 -1.26 12.81
N VAL A 59 16.86 -2.05 13.59
CA VAL A 59 17.01 -3.51 13.62
C VAL A 59 16.64 -4.11 12.26
N LEU A 60 15.52 -3.70 11.68
CA LEU A 60 15.08 -4.17 10.36
C LEU A 60 16.07 -3.79 9.25
N GLY A 61 16.55 -2.55 9.26
CA GLY A 61 17.49 -2.08 8.24
C GLY A 61 18.89 -2.66 8.38
N ALA A 62 19.39 -2.89 9.59
CA ALA A 62 20.65 -3.61 9.81
C ALA A 62 20.56 -5.06 9.31
N LYS A 63 19.43 -5.73 9.55
CA LYS A 63 19.19 -7.10 9.09
C LYS A 63 18.97 -7.23 7.59
N ALA A 64 18.38 -6.22 6.96
CA ALA A 64 18.30 -6.17 5.49
C ALA A 64 19.70 -6.12 4.85
N VAL A 65 20.64 -5.39 5.44
CA VAL A 65 22.03 -5.31 4.96
C VAL A 65 22.79 -6.63 5.16
N ASP A 66 22.55 -7.33 6.28
CA ASP A 66 23.14 -8.65 6.53
C ASP A 66 22.72 -9.70 5.46
N MET A 67 21.53 -9.57 4.89
CA MET A 67 20.98 -10.50 3.88
C MET A 67 21.62 -10.33 2.50
N ASP A 68 21.90 -9.10 2.07
CA ASP A 68 22.45 -8.81 0.73
C ASP A 68 23.99 -8.90 0.67
N GLY A 69 24.68 -9.09 1.80
CA GLY A 69 26.15 -9.23 1.85
C GLY A 69 26.93 -7.96 1.43
N ALA A 70 26.25 -6.90 1.02
CA ALA A 70 26.82 -5.62 0.66
C ALA A 70 27.17 -4.82 1.93
N ARG A 71 28.47 -4.58 2.16
CA ARG A 71 29.00 -3.74 3.26
C ARG A 71 28.72 -2.24 3.02
N GLY A 72 27.47 -1.86 2.80
CA GLY A 72 27.02 -0.47 2.68
C GLY A 72 26.20 -0.05 3.89
N LEU A 73 26.24 1.24 4.25
CA LEU A 73 25.24 1.80 5.16
C LEU A 73 23.84 1.58 4.54
N PRO A 74 22.85 1.11 5.30
CA PRO A 74 21.49 0.97 4.79
C PRO A 74 20.98 2.32 4.28
N ASN A 75 20.23 2.30 3.17
CA ASN A 75 19.82 3.50 2.43
C ASN A 75 19.31 4.60 3.40
N LEU A 76 20.06 5.70 3.54
CA LEU A 76 19.74 6.77 4.50
C LEU A 76 18.31 7.28 4.30
N TYR A 77 17.86 7.36 3.05
CA TYR A 77 16.51 7.79 2.71
C TYR A 77 15.43 6.86 3.28
N PHE A 78 15.69 5.56 3.39
CA PHE A 78 14.75 4.61 4.01
C PHE A 78 14.47 4.97 5.47
N TYR A 79 15.52 5.27 6.24
CA TYR A 79 15.35 5.65 7.65
C TYR A 79 14.67 7.00 7.80
N VAL A 80 15.02 7.97 6.96
CA VAL A 80 14.41 9.30 7.00
C VAL A 80 12.92 9.20 6.69
N PHE A 81 12.54 8.58 5.58
CA PHE A 81 11.13 8.43 5.21
C PHE A 81 10.37 7.52 6.17
N GLY A 82 10.96 6.41 6.60
CA GLY A 82 10.34 5.52 7.60
C GLY A 82 10.08 6.21 8.93
N PHE A 83 11.07 6.96 9.44
CA PHE A 83 10.91 7.70 10.69
C PHE A 83 9.86 8.81 10.57
N VAL A 84 9.87 9.57 9.46
CA VAL A 84 8.86 10.61 9.20
C VAL A 84 7.47 10.01 9.10
N ALA A 85 7.29 8.87 8.42
CA ALA A 85 6.01 8.18 8.32
C ALA A 85 5.47 7.73 9.69
N LEU A 86 6.32 7.14 10.54
CA LEU A 86 5.93 6.72 11.90
C LEU A 86 5.63 7.91 12.82
N ALA A 87 6.46 8.96 12.79
CA ALA A 87 6.25 10.15 13.60
C ALA A 87 4.98 10.91 13.17
N ALA A 88 4.75 11.03 11.86
CA ALA A 88 3.56 11.67 11.31
C ALA A 88 2.30 10.87 11.64
N SER A 89 2.29 9.55 11.43
CA SER A 89 1.13 8.71 11.76
C SER A 89 0.78 8.72 13.25
N LEU A 90 1.78 8.73 14.14
CA LEU A 90 1.55 8.93 15.57
C LEU A 90 0.93 10.31 15.86
N ARG A 91 1.35 11.36 15.13
CA ARG A 91 0.77 12.70 15.28
C ARG A 91 -0.65 12.81 14.74
N VAL A 92 -1.01 12.10 13.67
CA VAL A 92 -2.40 12.07 13.15
C VAL A 92 -3.40 11.72 14.24
N ILE A 93 -3.11 10.67 15.03
CA ILE A 93 -4.03 10.15 16.05
C ILE A 93 -3.95 10.85 17.41
N THR A 94 -2.90 11.64 17.65
CA THR A 94 -2.68 12.31 18.94
C THR A 94 -2.96 13.81 18.91
N HIS A 95 -3.01 14.43 17.73
CA HIS A 95 -3.21 15.87 17.63
C HIS A 95 -4.68 16.26 17.88
N PRO A 96 -4.95 17.27 18.73
CA PRO A 96 -6.32 17.61 19.16
C PRO A 96 -7.13 18.37 18.11
N LYS A 97 -6.46 18.97 17.11
CA LYS A 97 -7.11 19.77 16.07
C LYS A 97 -7.18 18.98 14.75
N PRO A 98 -8.39 18.69 14.21
CA PRO A 98 -8.57 17.85 13.03
C PRO A 98 -7.78 18.30 11.80
N VAL A 99 -7.70 19.61 11.55
CA VAL A 99 -6.97 20.17 10.40
C VAL A 99 -5.50 19.77 10.42
N TYR A 100 -4.86 19.85 11.58
CA TYR A 100 -3.46 19.45 11.72
C TYR A 100 -3.30 17.93 11.65
N SER A 101 -4.25 17.15 12.19
CA SER A 101 -4.26 15.69 12.01
C SER A 101 -4.31 15.30 10.53
N ALA A 102 -5.10 15.99 9.71
CA ALA A 102 -5.14 15.77 8.26
C ALA A 102 -3.80 16.12 7.59
N LEU A 103 -3.14 17.22 7.99
CA LEU A 103 -1.81 17.59 7.47
C LEU A 103 -0.74 16.55 7.80
N TYR A 104 -0.74 16.01 9.03
CA TYR A 104 0.15 14.90 9.38
C TYR A 104 -0.16 13.63 8.59
N PHE A 105 -1.41 13.43 8.19
CA PHE A 105 -1.77 12.27 7.37
C PHE A 105 -1.23 12.42 5.95
N ILE A 106 -1.32 13.62 5.37
CA ILE A 106 -0.67 13.95 4.09
C ILE A 106 0.84 13.70 4.18
N LEU A 107 1.50 14.15 5.26
CA LEU A 107 2.92 13.91 5.48
C LEU A 107 3.27 12.41 5.56
N THR A 108 2.41 11.60 6.19
CA THR A 108 2.57 10.14 6.25
C THR A 108 2.51 9.51 4.86
N ILE A 109 1.54 9.93 4.03
CA ILE A 109 1.41 9.44 2.65
C ILE A 109 2.62 9.85 1.80
N LEU A 110 3.07 11.10 1.90
CA LEU A 110 4.26 11.58 1.17
C LEU A 110 5.53 10.82 1.57
N ALA A 111 5.71 10.53 2.86
CA ALA A 111 6.83 9.72 3.33
C ALA A 111 6.77 8.29 2.79
N THR A 112 5.58 7.67 2.75
CA THR A 112 5.36 6.36 2.11
C THR A 112 5.65 6.39 0.60
N CYS A 113 5.36 7.48 -0.10
CA CYS A 113 5.74 7.65 -1.51
C CYS A 113 7.25 7.61 -1.68
N GLY A 114 8.00 8.27 -0.79
CA GLY A 114 9.46 8.19 -0.75
C GLY A 114 9.97 6.76 -0.55
N LEU A 115 9.32 5.97 0.31
CA LEU A 115 9.62 4.54 0.47
C LEU A 115 9.36 3.75 -0.81
N PHE A 116 8.25 4.00 -1.52
CA PHE A 116 7.98 3.34 -2.81
C PHE A 116 8.98 3.70 -3.91
N LEU A 117 9.48 4.93 -3.94
CA LEU A 117 10.54 5.30 -4.89
C LEU A 117 11.85 4.55 -4.62
N ILE A 118 12.18 4.29 -3.34
CA ILE A 118 13.33 3.46 -2.97
C ILE A 118 13.16 2.01 -3.45
N LEU A 119 11.93 1.51 -3.46
CA LEU A 119 11.55 0.18 -3.97
C LEU A 119 11.43 0.14 -5.51
N SER A 120 11.82 1.20 -6.22
CA SER A 120 11.63 1.35 -7.67
C SER A 120 10.16 1.20 -8.12
N ALA A 121 9.21 1.44 -7.22
CA ALA A 121 7.77 1.36 -7.46
C ALA A 121 7.21 2.74 -7.84
N GLU A 122 7.67 3.28 -8.96
CA GLU A 122 7.36 4.65 -9.41
C GLU A 122 5.87 4.88 -9.64
N PHE A 123 5.20 3.95 -10.33
CA PHE A 123 3.75 4.05 -10.56
C PHE A 123 2.98 4.17 -9.25
N MET A 124 3.30 3.32 -8.26
CA MET A 124 2.65 3.33 -6.96
C MET A 124 2.93 4.63 -6.18
N ALA A 125 4.16 5.13 -6.21
CA ALA A 125 4.51 6.39 -5.56
C ALA A 125 3.70 7.55 -6.12
N PHE A 126 3.67 7.73 -7.44
CA PHE A 126 2.90 8.82 -8.07
C PHE A 126 1.38 8.65 -7.92
N ALA A 127 0.87 7.41 -8.00
CA ALA A 127 -0.54 7.14 -7.77
C ALA A 127 -0.98 7.52 -6.34
N LEU A 128 -0.15 7.24 -5.32
CA LEU A 128 -0.42 7.68 -3.96
C LEU A 128 -0.45 9.21 -3.83
N VAL A 129 0.48 9.90 -4.48
CA VAL A 129 0.51 11.38 -4.46
C VAL A 129 -0.74 11.95 -5.12
N ILE A 130 -1.09 11.53 -6.34
CA ILE A 130 -2.18 12.13 -7.12
C ILE A 130 -3.54 11.80 -6.49
N ILE A 131 -3.78 10.52 -6.16
CA ILE A 131 -5.09 10.06 -5.72
C ILE A 131 -5.30 10.32 -4.23
N TYR A 132 -4.38 9.85 -3.39
CA TYR A 132 -4.56 9.94 -1.93
C TYR A 132 -4.20 11.32 -1.41
N ALA A 133 -2.96 11.78 -1.60
CA ALA A 133 -2.54 13.08 -1.09
C ALA A 133 -3.21 14.25 -1.85
N GLY A 134 -3.41 14.12 -3.15
CA GLY A 134 -3.98 15.14 -4.02
C GLY A 134 -5.50 15.22 -3.92
N ALA A 135 -6.24 14.24 -4.42
CA ALA A 135 -7.69 14.32 -4.46
C ALA A 135 -8.35 14.06 -3.09
N ILE A 136 -8.14 12.88 -2.51
CA ILE A 136 -8.91 12.40 -1.36
C ILE A 136 -8.64 13.26 -0.12
N LEU A 137 -7.36 13.46 0.23
CA LEU A 137 -6.99 14.17 1.46
C LEU A 137 -7.25 15.68 1.39
N ILE A 138 -7.10 16.31 0.22
CA ILE A 138 -7.45 17.73 0.08
C ILE A 138 -8.96 17.91 0.16
N THR A 139 -9.76 17.05 -0.48
CA THR A 139 -11.23 17.09 -0.33
C THR A 139 -11.63 16.88 1.13
N TYR A 140 -11.02 15.92 1.82
CA TYR A 140 -11.27 15.70 3.24
C TYR A 140 -10.88 16.94 4.08
N LEU A 141 -9.73 17.54 3.82
CA LEU A 141 -9.26 18.76 4.50
C LEU A 141 -10.21 19.94 4.30
N PHE A 142 -10.73 20.11 3.08
CA PHE A 142 -11.74 21.12 2.79
C PHE A 142 -13.04 20.90 3.58
N VAL A 143 -13.51 19.65 3.63
CA VAL A 143 -14.73 19.27 4.37
C VAL A 143 -14.57 19.53 5.87
N ILE A 144 -13.47 19.08 6.49
CA ILE A 144 -13.24 19.34 7.93
C ILE A 144 -13.09 20.84 8.21
N MET A 145 -12.45 21.59 7.31
CA MET A 145 -12.25 23.02 7.49
C MET A 145 -13.58 23.77 7.48
N LEU A 146 -14.46 23.47 6.50
CA LEU A 146 -15.80 24.04 6.44
C LEU A 146 -16.65 23.65 7.66
N ALA A 147 -16.57 22.38 8.09
CA ALA A 147 -17.30 21.91 9.26
C ALA A 147 -16.83 22.60 10.56
N THR A 148 -15.54 22.90 10.68
CA THR A 148 -14.97 23.57 11.87
C THR A 148 -15.19 25.09 11.91
N GLN A 149 -15.53 25.72 10.79
CA GLN A 149 -15.70 27.18 10.69
C GLN A 149 -17.12 27.68 10.96
N ALA A 150 -18.09 26.80 11.28
CA ALA A 150 -19.41 27.23 11.70
C ALA A 150 -19.29 27.98 13.05
N PRO A 151 -19.46 29.31 13.08
CA PRO A 151 -19.29 30.09 14.29
C PRO A 151 -20.58 29.96 15.09
N THR A 152 -20.53 29.18 16.15
CA THR A 152 -21.46 29.36 17.25
C THR A 152 -20.59 29.86 18.39
N GLU A 153 -20.67 31.16 18.66
CA GLU A 153 -19.82 31.90 19.59
C GLU A 153 -19.86 31.34 21.03
N GLU A 154 -20.75 30.39 21.32
CA GLU A 154 -20.86 29.66 22.60
C GLU A 154 -20.08 28.32 22.68
N LEU A 155 -19.47 27.82 21.59
CA LEU A 155 -18.80 26.50 21.58
C LEU A 155 -17.31 26.50 21.95
N SER A 156 -16.70 27.63 22.33
CA SER A 156 -15.34 27.60 22.90
C SER A 156 -15.29 26.83 24.23
N GLU A 157 -16.41 26.72 24.97
CA GLU A 157 -16.52 25.87 26.16
C GLU A 157 -16.94 24.41 25.83
N ASN A 158 -17.68 24.19 24.74
CA ASN A 158 -18.34 22.90 24.42
C ASN A 158 -17.79 22.19 23.17
N GLN A 159 -16.46 22.04 23.01
CA GLN A 159 -16.01 20.93 22.15
C GLN A 159 -16.50 19.64 22.79
N ALA A 160 -17.12 18.79 21.99
CA ALA A 160 -17.77 17.62 22.53
C ALA A 160 -16.73 16.69 23.21
N PRO A 161 -17.06 16.04 24.34
CA PRO A 161 -16.10 15.26 25.13
C PRO A 161 -15.35 14.18 24.34
N PHE A 162 -15.97 13.68 23.27
CA PHE A 162 -15.38 12.69 22.35
C PHE A 162 -14.24 13.24 21.48
N ASP A 163 -14.18 14.55 21.24
CA ASP A 163 -13.09 15.18 20.47
C ASP A 163 -11.85 15.45 21.34
N ARG A 164 -12.04 15.52 22.66
CA ARG A 164 -10.97 15.87 23.62
C ARG A 164 -10.32 14.65 24.29
N VAL A 165 -11.05 13.54 24.43
CA VAL A 165 -10.62 12.40 25.23
C VAL A 165 -10.90 11.10 24.49
N ALA A 166 -9.87 10.26 24.36
CA ALA A 166 -10.05 8.89 23.90
C ALA A 166 -11.00 8.16 24.86
N ARG A 167 -12.13 7.62 24.36
CA ARG A 167 -13.11 6.90 25.19
C ARG A 167 -12.50 5.67 25.87
N GLU A 168 -11.76 4.87 25.12
CA GLU A 168 -11.15 3.62 25.60
C GLU A 168 -9.71 3.42 25.06
N PRO A 169 -8.74 4.25 25.50
CA PRO A 169 -7.39 4.26 24.94
C PRO A 169 -6.64 2.94 25.18
N VAL A 170 -6.90 2.28 26.32
CA VAL A 170 -6.26 1.01 26.66
C VAL A 170 -6.73 -0.10 25.73
N MET A 171 -8.05 -0.28 25.57
CA MET A 171 -8.59 -1.34 24.71
C MET A 171 -8.22 -1.12 23.25
N ALA A 172 -8.29 0.12 22.75
CA ALA A 172 -7.88 0.45 21.38
C ALA A 172 -6.40 0.14 21.13
N THR A 173 -5.51 0.48 22.07
CA THR A 173 -4.08 0.20 21.93
C THR A 173 -3.80 -1.30 22.01
N VAL A 174 -4.41 -2.02 22.97
CA VAL A 174 -4.22 -3.47 23.10
C VAL A 174 -4.71 -4.19 21.84
N ALA A 175 -5.90 -3.86 21.34
CA ALA A 175 -6.45 -4.46 20.14
C ALA A 175 -5.58 -4.17 18.90
N GLY A 176 -5.14 -2.91 18.73
CA GLY A 176 -4.29 -2.51 17.61
C GLY A 176 -2.92 -3.20 17.60
N PHE A 177 -2.25 -3.26 18.76
CA PHE A 177 -0.94 -3.91 18.86
C PHE A 177 -1.02 -5.44 18.89
N LEU A 178 -2.13 -6.02 19.37
CA LEU A 178 -2.40 -7.45 19.20
C LEU A 178 -2.57 -7.80 17.72
N LEU A 179 -3.34 -7.01 16.97
CA LEU A 179 -3.49 -7.19 15.54
C LEU A 179 -2.14 -7.05 14.83
N LEU A 180 -1.34 -6.03 15.19
CA LEU A 180 0.01 -5.85 14.65
C LEU A 180 0.89 -7.08 14.92
N ALA A 181 0.88 -7.62 16.15
CA ALA A 181 1.63 -8.82 16.49
C ALA A 181 1.19 -10.03 15.65
N VAL A 182 -0.12 -10.26 15.52
CA VAL A 182 -0.67 -11.35 14.70
C VAL A 182 -0.24 -11.18 13.24
N LEU A 183 -0.41 -10.00 12.66
CA LEU A 183 -0.02 -9.74 11.26
C LEU A 183 1.48 -9.91 11.05
N SER A 184 2.33 -9.41 11.95
CA SER A 184 3.77 -9.60 11.86
C SER A 184 4.16 -11.07 11.91
N THR A 185 3.48 -11.89 12.73
CA THR A 185 3.76 -13.34 12.77
C THR A 185 3.29 -14.08 11.53
N LEU A 186 2.14 -13.69 10.97
CA LEU A 186 1.62 -14.28 9.73
C LEU A 186 2.53 -13.96 8.55
N MET A 187 2.94 -12.69 8.41
CA MET A 187 3.89 -12.28 7.39
C MET A 187 5.22 -13.04 7.50
N ALA A 188 5.71 -13.23 8.73
CA ALA A 188 7.01 -13.87 8.96
C ALA A 188 6.96 -15.41 8.77
N ARG A 189 5.81 -16.06 9.03
CA ARG A 189 5.64 -17.51 8.80
C ARG A 189 5.38 -17.86 7.33
N GLY A 190 4.88 -16.92 6.54
CA GLY A 190 4.47 -17.16 5.16
C GLY A 190 3.28 -18.13 5.05
N VAL A 191 2.80 -18.33 3.82
CA VAL A 191 1.80 -19.38 3.53
C VAL A 191 2.55 -20.67 3.18
N PRO A 192 2.22 -21.82 3.79
CA PRO A 192 2.96 -23.08 3.58
C PRO A 192 2.85 -23.63 2.16
N THR A 193 1.91 -23.13 1.36
CA THR A 193 1.68 -23.52 -0.03
C THR A 193 1.58 -22.29 -0.90
N LEU A 194 2.62 -22.03 -1.69
CA LEU A 194 2.54 -21.13 -2.83
C LEU A 194 2.04 -21.95 -4.03
N THR A 195 1.00 -21.46 -4.70
CA THR A 195 0.60 -21.98 -6.01
C THR A 195 1.75 -21.68 -6.97
N VAL A 196 2.50 -22.71 -7.38
CA VAL A 196 3.54 -22.55 -8.40
C VAL A 196 2.86 -22.07 -9.68
N ARG A 197 3.32 -20.94 -10.24
CA ARG A 197 2.81 -20.41 -11.50
C ARG A 197 2.89 -21.55 -12.53
N PRO A 198 1.78 -21.93 -13.19
CA PRO A 198 1.79 -23.06 -14.12
C PRO A 198 2.85 -22.78 -15.19
N VAL A 199 3.69 -23.78 -15.46
CA VAL A 199 4.66 -23.71 -16.58
C VAL A 199 3.84 -23.51 -17.86
N VAL A 200 4.00 -22.35 -18.48
CA VAL A 200 3.28 -21.97 -19.70
C VAL A 200 3.82 -22.82 -20.84
N LYS A 201 2.94 -23.53 -21.55
CA LYS A 201 3.33 -24.27 -22.76
C LYS A 201 3.68 -23.26 -23.85
N GLY A 202 4.66 -23.58 -24.70
CA GLY A 202 5.24 -22.55 -25.56
C GLY A 202 4.32 -22.01 -26.67
N ASP A 203 3.19 -22.67 -26.97
CA ASP A 203 2.10 -22.13 -27.80
C ASP A 203 1.43 -20.90 -27.17
N GLN A 204 1.34 -20.86 -25.85
CA GLN A 204 0.71 -19.77 -25.10
C GLN A 204 1.68 -18.62 -24.80
N ILE A 205 3.00 -18.86 -24.84
CA ILE A 205 4.01 -17.88 -24.47
C ILE A 205 3.99 -16.64 -25.36
N LEU A 206 3.87 -16.81 -26.68
CA LEU A 206 3.82 -15.67 -27.60
C LEU A 206 2.54 -14.86 -27.41
N THR A 207 1.42 -15.50 -27.09
CA THR A 207 0.16 -14.83 -26.74
C THR A 207 0.26 -14.07 -25.41
N GLU A 208 1.15 -14.52 -24.53
CA GLU A 208 1.37 -13.96 -23.20
C GLU A 208 2.41 -12.83 -23.14
N LEU A 209 3.08 -12.53 -24.26
CA LEU A 209 4.07 -11.45 -24.35
C LEU A 209 3.42 -10.11 -24.74
N PRO A 210 3.91 -8.97 -24.22
CA PRO A 210 3.55 -7.67 -24.75
C PRO A 210 3.91 -7.54 -26.24
N LEU A 211 3.01 -6.99 -27.05
CA LEU A 211 3.21 -6.80 -28.50
C LEU A 211 4.52 -6.07 -28.85
N ARG A 212 4.94 -5.11 -28.03
CA ARG A 212 6.21 -4.39 -28.21
C ARG A 212 7.40 -5.32 -28.07
N ILE A 213 7.38 -6.18 -27.04
CA ILE A 213 8.40 -7.20 -26.80
C ILE A 213 8.43 -8.20 -27.95
N GLU A 214 7.27 -8.72 -28.33
CA GLU A 214 7.17 -9.71 -29.40
C GLU A 214 7.71 -9.15 -30.72
N ARG A 215 7.36 -7.91 -31.08
CA ARG A 215 7.86 -7.24 -32.28
C ARG A 215 9.37 -7.04 -32.24
N ALA A 216 9.91 -6.53 -31.14
CA ALA A 216 11.35 -6.29 -31.02
C ALA A 216 12.16 -7.60 -31.08
N LEU A 217 11.65 -8.70 -30.51
CA LEU A 217 12.26 -10.03 -30.66
C LEU A 217 12.23 -10.55 -32.10
N ARG A 218 11.13 -10.31 -32.84
CA ARG A 218 11.03 -10.66 -34.27
C ARG A 218 11.99 -9.84 -35.12
N GLU A 219 12.08 -8.53 -34.87
CA GLU A 219 12.97 -7.61 -35.59
C GLU A 219 14.45 -7.96 -35.39
N GLN A 220 14.83 -8.37 -34.18
CA GLN A 220 16.20 -8.80 -33.87
C GLN A 220 16.50 -10.25 -34.30
N HIS A 221 15.61 -10.91 -35.05
CA HIS A 221 15.79 -12.29 -35.52
C HIS A 221 15.99 -13.32 -34.39
N MET A 222 15.57 -12.99 -33.16
CA MET A 222 15.71 -13.89 -32.00
C MET A 222 14.69 -15.03 -32.00
N LEU A 223 13.61 -14.89 -32.77
CA LEU A 223 12.51 -15.87 -32.90
C LEU A 223 12.56 -16.70 -34.20
N THR A 224 13.55 -16.46 -35.08
CA THR A 224 13.68 -17.13 -36.39
C THR A 224 14.67 -18.29 -36.35
N GLY A 225 14.36 -19.39 -37.06
CA GLY A 225 15.00 -20.71 -36.91
C GLY A 225 16.45 -20.86 -37.38
N GLU A 226 17.03 -19.91 -38.12
CA GLU A 226 18.45 -19.94 -38.51
C GLU A 226 19.24 -18.90 -37.68
N GLY A 227 19.64 -19.30 -36.47
CA GLY A 227 20.49 -18.49 -35.58
C GLY A 227 19.77 -17.73 -34.45
N GLY A 228 18.43 -17.81 -34.39
CA GLY A 228 17.65 -17.28 -33.27
C GLY A 228 17.83 -18.11 -31.99
N ILE A 229 17.59 -17.48 -30.84
CA ILE A 229 17.82 -18.10 -29.54
C ILE A 229 16.65 -19.04 -29.13
N LEU A 230 15.46 -18.82 -29.72
CA LEU A 230 14.23 -19.58 -29.48
C LEU A 230 13.40 -19.67 -30.78
N PRO A 231 13.42 -20.77 -31.55
CA PRO A 231 12.65 -20.86 -32.78
C PRO A 231 11.14 -20.79 -32.51
N THR A 232 10.41 -20.01 -33.31
CA THR A 232 8.94 -19.83 -33.17
C THR A 232 8.20 -21.18 -33.19
N GLU A 233 8.66 -22.15 -33.98
CA GLU A 233 8.05 -23.49 -34.05
C GLU A 233 8.30 -24.33 -32.80
N THR A 234 9.50 -24.23 -32.21
CA THR A 234 9.94 -24.94 -30.99
C THR A 234 9.19 -24.42 -29.77
N LEU A 235 8.98 -23.09 -29.68
CA LEU A 235 8.06 -22.48 -28.73
C LEU A 235 6.64 -23.01 -28.97
N ALA A 236 6.08 -22.88 -30.18
CA ALA A 236 4.71 -23.30 -30.47
C ALA A 236 4.42 -24.80 -30.22
N ARG A 237 5.41 -25.68 -30.31
CA ARG A 237 5.24 -27.11 -30.00
C ARG A 237 5.48 -27.47 -28.53
N GLY A 238 6.13 -26.62 -27.74
CA GLY A 238 6.55 -26.96 -26.37
C GLY A 238 7.52 -28.14 -26.33
N VAL A 239 8.33 -28.31 -27.38
CA VAL A 239 9.23 -29.46 -27.59
C VAL A 239 10.55 -28.92 -28.10
N ASN A 240 11.67 -29.33 -27.48
CA ASN A 240 13.03 -28.92 -27.86
C ASN A 240 13.42 -29.49 -29.23
N ASP A 241 14.53 -29.00 -29.80
CA ASP A 241 15.02 -29.43 -31.12
C ASP A 241 15.35 -30.94 -31.21
N ASP A 242 15.50 -31.61 -30.06
CA ASP A 242 15.73 -33.06 -29.93
C ASP A 242 14.43 -33.90 -29.77
N GLY A 243 13.25 -33.27 -29.77
CA GLY A 243 11.96 -33.95 -29.61
C GLY A 243 11.50 -34.16 -28.15
N SER A 244 12.26 -33.71 -27.16
CA SER A 244 11.89 -33.76 -25.74
C SER A 244 10.93 -32.64 -25.32
N PRO A 245 10.05 -32.81 -24.31
CA PRO A 245 9.20 -31.73 -23.80
C PRO A 245 10.04 -30.55 -23.29
N GLY A 246 9.86 -29.37 -23.88
CA GLY A 246 10.51 -28.12 -23.48
C GLY A 246 9.62 -27.32 -22.53
N ALA A 247 10.12 -27.03 -21.32
CA ALA A 247 9.46 -26.12 -20.38
C ALA A 247 10.06 -24.72 -20.53
N TYR A 248 9.28 -23.79 -21.06
CA TYR A 248 9.71 -22.42 -21.30
C TYR A 248 9.02 -21.49 -20.27
N LEU A 249 9.82 -20.72 -19.52
CA LEU A 249 9.32 -19.69 -18.62
C LEU A 249 9.83 -18.35 -19.14
N VAL A 250 8.90 -17.49 -19.55
CA VAL A 250 9.22 -16.14 -19.99
C VAL A 250 8.56 -15.17 -19.03
N ASP A 251 9.37 -14.51 -18.20
CA ASP A 251 8.93 -13.43 -17.35
C ASP A 251 9.45 -12.08 -17.91
N PRO A 252 8.57 -11.29 -18.56
CA PRO A 252 8.93 -9.99 -19.12
C PRO A 252 9.19 -8.92 -18.04
N ILE A 253 8.81 -9.15 -16.78
CA ILE A 253 9.01 -8.23 -15.65
C ILE A 253 10.39 -8.48 -15.01
N ASP A 254 10.74 -9.74 -14.75
CA ASP A 254 11.97 -10.14 -14.07
C ASP A 254 13.20 -10.26 -15.00
N ARG A 255 13.09 -9.89 -16.28
CA ARG A 255 14.15 -10.02 -17.30
C ARG A 255 14.65 -11.46 -17.51
N THR A 256 13.82 -12.46 -17.19
CA THR A 256 14.24 -13.86 -17.30
C THR A 256 13.39 -14.60 -18.34
N ALA A 257 14.01 -14.98 -19.46
CA ALA A 257 13.56 -16.13 -20.22
C ALA A 257 14.39 -17.33 -19.77
N VAL A 258 13.79 -18.15 -18.91
CA VAL A 258 14.39 -19.42 -18.50
C VAL A 258 13.85 -20.49 -19.44
N VAL A 259 14.73 -20.98 -20.31
CA VAL A 259 14.46 -22.16 -21.12
C VAL A 259 14.96 -23.36 -20.34
N ARG A 260 14.05 -24.15 -19.78
CA ARG A 260 14.39 -25.41 -19.12
C ARG A 260 14.22 -26.54 -20.12
N VAL A 261 15.34 -26.96 -20.69
CA VAL A 261 15.46 -28.15 -21.53
C VAL A 261 15.57 -29.34 -20.57
N ASP A 262 14.52 -30.16 -20.47
CA ASP A 262 14.57 -31.38 -19.67
C ASP A 262 14.98 -32.56 -20.55
N ALA A 263 16.26 -32.89 -20.52
CA ALA A 263 16.77 -34.17 -20.97
C ALA A 263 17.96 -34.56 -20.09
N ASP A 264 17.71 -35.43 -19.10
CA ASP A 264 18.64 -36.30 -18.37
C ASP A 264 20.01 -35.73 -17.92
N GLY A 265 20.11 -34.40 -17.75
CA GLY A 265 21.37 -33.73 -17.43
C GLY A 265 21.26 -32.26 -17.00
N GLY A 266 20.06 -31.73 -16.78
CA GLY A 266 19.84 -30.47 -16.04
C GLY A 266 20.45 -29.18 -16.63
N ALA A 267 20.77 -29.13 -17.93
CA ALA A 267 21.31 -27.92 -18.54
C ALA A 267 20.21 -26.87 -18.76
N THR A 268 20.10 -25.92 -17.83
CA THR A 268 19.23 -24.74 -17.99
C THR A 268 19.99 -23.70 -18.81
N ARG A 269 19.48 -23.32 -19.99
CA ARG A 269 20.03 -22.21 -20.77
C ARG A 269 19.23 -20.96 -20.44
N VAL A 270 19.82 -20.09 -19.64
CA VAL A 270 19.27 -18.75 -19.38
C VAL A 270 19.69 -17.87 -20.54
N VAL A 271 18.71 -17.33 -21.25
CA VAL A 271 18.94 -16.42 -22.37
C VAL A 271 18.69 -15.01 -21.86
N ALA A 272 19.75 -14.21 -21.84
CA ALA A 272 19.64 -12.81 -21.45
C ALA A 272 18.93 -12.02 -22.56
N TRP A 273 17.92 -11.25 -22.16
CA TRP A 273 17.22 -10.33 -23.05
C TRP A 273 18.11 -9.14 -23.42
N PRO A 274 17.95 -8.54 -24.62
CA PRO A 274 18.53 -7.25 -24.96
C PRO A 274 18.15 -6.18 -23.93
N GLU A 275 19.09 -5.32 -23.53
CA GLU A 275 18.88 -4.30 -22.48
C GLU A 275 17.84 -3.22 -22.87
N ASP A 276 17.54 -3.07 -24.16
CA ASP A 276 16.56 -2.13 -24.72
C ASP A 276 15.11 -2.63 -24.67
N LEU A 277 14.88 -3.93 -24.44
CA LEU A 277 13.54 -4.53 -24.24
C LEU A 277 13.04 -4.43 -22.79
N THR A 278 13.26 -3.30 -22.13
CA THR A 278 12.74 -3.08 -20.76
C THR A 278 11.32 -2.52 -20.78
N LEU A 279 10.40 -3.17 -20.04
CA LEU A 279 9.14 -2.52 -19.66
C LEU A 279 9.42 -1.54 -18.52
N GLY A 280 8.96 -0.30 -18.69
CA GLY A 280 8.93 0.64 -17.59
C GLY A 280 7.95 0.16 -16.51
N ASN A 281 8.14 0.61 -15.26
CA ASN A 281 7.26 0.24 -14.13
C ASN A 281 5.77 0.51 -14.45
N VAL A 282 5.48 1.66 -15.04
CA VAL A 282 4.12 2.06 -15.46
C VAL A 282 3.56 1.15 -16.56
N GLU A 283 4.38 0.81 -17.55
CA GLU A 283 3.99 -0.08 -18.66
C GLU A 283 3.70 -1.49 -18.15
N GLY A 284 4.53 -2.01 -17.24
CA GLY A 284 4.37 -3.32 -16.61
C GLY A 284 3.07 -3.43 -15.82
N VAL A 285 2.78 -2.44 -14.96
CA VAL A 285 1.52 -2.41 -14.20
C VAL A 285 0.32 -2.31 -15.14
N GLY A 286 0.38 -1.46 -16.17
CA GLY A 286 -0.71 -1.32 -17.15
C GLY A 286 -0.98 -2.62 -17.92
N TYR A 287 0.08 -3.31 -18.34
CA TYR A 287 -0.03 -4.59 -19.03
C TYR A 287 -0.67 -5.66 -18.15
N GLU A 288 -0.19 -5.82 -16.92
CA GLU A 288 -0.73 -6.80 -15.97
C GLU A 288 -2.19 -6.51 -15.58
N LEU A 289 -2.56 -5.23 -15.39
CA LEU A 289 -3.94 -4.85 -15.09
C LEU A 289 -4.91 -5.26 -16.20
N ILE A 290 -4.54 -5.02 -17.47
CA ILE A 290 -5.40 -5.35 -18.62
C ILE A 290 -5.42 -6.87 -18.86
N LYS A 291 -4.26 -7.54 -18.77
CA LYS A 291 -4.14 -8.97 -19.05
C LYS A 291 -4.74 -9.83 -17.95
N ALA A 292 -4.32 -9.61 -16.70
CA ALA A 292 -4.66 -10.48 -15.59
C ALA A 292 -5.96 -10.07 -14.90
N GLN A 293 -6.33 -8.79 -14.92
CA GLN A 293 -7.44 -8.25 -14.12
C GLN A 293 -8.42 -7.33 -14.91
N PRO A 294 -8.86 -7.70 -16.13
CA PRO A 294 -9.75 -6.84 -16.92
C PRO A 294 -11.08 -6.55 -16.21
N GLY A 295 -11.66 -7.57 -15.55
CA GLY A 295 -12.92 -7.41 -14.81
C GLY A 295 -12.79 -6.48 -13.59
N ALA A 296 -11.60 -6.38 -12.97
CA ALA A 296 -11.40 -5.48 -11.84
C ALA A 296 -11.48 -4.00 -12.27
N ILE A 297 -11.00 -3.67 -13.48
CA ILE A 297 -11.08 -2.32 -14.05
C ILE A 297 -12.54 -1.93 -14.28
N GLU A 298 -13.32 -2.82 -14.88
CA GLU A 298 -14.75 -2.59 -15.12
C GLU A 298 -15.52 -2.39 -13.81
N ILE A 299 -15.30 -3.28 -12.83
CA ILE A 299 -15.94 -3.20 -11.51
C ILE A 299 -15.55 -1.88 -10.81
N ALA A 300 -14.28 -1.48 -10.86
CA ALA A 300 -13.84 -0.21 -10.29
C ALA A 300 -14.57 0.98 -10.93
N GLY A 301 -14.74 0.98 -12.25
CA GLY A 301 -15.51 2.00 -12.98
C GLY A 301 -16.97 2.07 -12.54
N VAL A 302 -17.63 0.91 -12.39
CA VAL A 302 -19.03 0.84 -11.91
C VAL A 302 -19.14 1.33 -10.46
N ILE A 303 -18.20 0.97 -9.58
CA ILE A 303 -18.18 1.43 -8.19
C ILE A 303 -18.05 2.96 -8.13
N LEU A 304 -17.15 3.55 -8.92
CA LEU A 304 -16.97 5.00 -8.97
C LEU A 304 -18.23 5.72 -9.47
N LEU A 305 -18.90 5.17 -10.48
CA LEU A 305 -20.16 5.71 -10.98
C LEU A 305 -21.26 5.68 -9.91
N MET A 306 -21.41 4.55 -9.22
CA MET A 306 -22.38 4.39 -8.13
C MET A 306 -22.06 5.31 -6.95
N ALA A 307 -20.78 5.48 -6.61
CA ALA A 307 -20.34 6.39 -5.56
C ALA A 307 -20.67 7.85 -5.89
N MET A 308 -20.44 8.29 -7.14
CA MET A 308 -20.82 9.63 -7.58
C MET A 308 -22.33 9.84 -7.51
N LEU A 309 -23.13 8.90 -8.03
CA LEU A 309 -24.59 9.01 -7.98
C LEU A 309 -25.09 9.07 -6.53
N GLY A 310 -24.58 8.20 -5.66
CA GLY A 310 -24.91 8.18 -4.25
C GLY A 310 -24.57 9.49 -3.53
N ALA A 311 -23.37 10.03 -3.78
CA ALA A 311 -22.94 11.31 -3.21
C ALA A 311 -23.84 12.47 -3.66
N VAL A 312 -24.19 12.54 -4.95
CA VAL A 312 -25.06 13.61 -5.49
C VAL A 312 -26.48 13.52 -4.93
N VAL A 313 -27.07 12.32 -4.90
CA VAL A 313 -28.42 12.11 -4.35
C VAL A 313 -28.45 12.46 -2.87
N LEU A 314 -27.45 12.04 -2.10
CA LEU A 314 -27.36 12.34 -0.66
C LEU A 314 -27.20 13.84 -0.40
N ALA A 315 -26.31 14.51 -1.15
CA ALA A 315 -26.11 15.95 -1.03
C ALA A 315 -27.39 16.74 -1.35
N ARG A 316 -28.11 16.37 -2.42
CA ARG A 316 -29.38 17.00 -2.79
C ARG A 316 -30.45 16.78 -1.72
N LYS A 317 -30.57 15.56 -1.19
CA LYS A 317 -31.53 15.24 -0.14
C LYS A 317 -31.25 16.02 1.14
N GLN A 318 -29.98 16.19 1.51
CA GLN A 318 -29.60 16.97 2.67
C GLN A 318 -29.99 18.45 2.51
N MET A 319 -29.78 19.03 1.32
CA MET A 319 -30.23 20.40 1.04
C MET A 319 -31.75 20.57 1.17
N GLN A 320 -32.53 19.59 0.69
CA GLN A 320 -34.00 19.63 0.82
C GLN A 320 -34.43 19.60 2.29
N ILE A 321 -33.84 18.71 3.11
CA ILE A 321 -34.14 18.63 4.55
C ILE A 321 -33.81 19.94 5.26
N ASP A 322 -32.66 20.55 4.93
CA ASP A 322 -32.24 21.82 5.52
C ASP A 322 -33.17 22.98 5.10
N GLU A 323 -33.70 22.98 3.88
CA GLU A 323 -34.71 23.96 3.42
C GLU A 323 -36.07 23.77 4.10
N ASP A 324 -36.54 22.53 4.23
CA ASP A 324 -37.80 22.21 4.90
C ASP A 324 -37.75 22.59 6.39
N ALA A 325 -36.63 22.32 7.07
CA ALA A 325 -36.42 22.73 8.45
C ALA A 325 -36.48 24.26 8.62
N LYS A 326 -35.88 25.01 7.69
CA LYS A 326 -35.95 26.49 7.67
C LYS A 326 -37.37 27.00 7.42
N ARG A 327 -38.13 26.34 6.55
CA ARG A 327 -39.56 26.68 6.30
C ARG A 327 -40.40 26.50 7.55
N VAL A 328 -40.29 25.34 8.21
CA VAL A 328 -41.02 25.06 9.46
C VAL A 328 -40.65 26.07 10.56
N GLN A 329 -39.38 26.45 10.67
CA GLN A 329 -38.93 27.46 11.61
C GLN A 329 -39.51 28.85 11.30
N ALA A 330 -39.57 29.23 10.02
CA ALA A 330 -40.16 30.51 9.59
C ALA A 330 -41.68 30.56 9.85
N GLU A 331 -42.40 29.47 9.59
CA GLU A 331 -43.84 29.36 9.87
C GLU A 331 -44.14 29.43 11.38
N GLY A 332 -43.33 28.78 12.22
CA GLY A 332 -43.45 28.86 13.67
C GLY A 332 -43.24 30.28 14.23
N LEU A 333 -42.30 31.04 13.66
CA LEU A 333 -42.06 32.45 14.03
C LEU A 333 -43.22 33.36 13.61
N ALA A 334 -43.82 33.12 12.43
CA ALA A 334 -44.98 33.87 11.95
C ALA A 334 -46.21 33.64 12.84
N ALA A 335 -46.49 32.39 13.23
CA ALA A 335 -47.62 32.04 14.10
C ALA A 335 -47.46 32.56 15.55
N GLY A 336 -46.23 32.64 16.06
CA GLY A 336 -45.94 33.21 17.39
C GLY A 336 -46.09 34.75 17.46
N GLY A 337 -45.98 35.45 16.34
CA GLY A 337 -46.12 36.91 16.27
C GLY A 337 -47.57 37.40 16.32
N GLU A 338 -48.53 36.60 15.86
CA GLU A 338 -49.96 36.96 15.86
C GLU A 338 -50.62 36.79 17.24
N GLY A 339 -50.05 35.99 18.14
CA GLY A 339 -50.58 35.77 19.50
C GLY A 339 -50.17 36.83 20.55
N ALA A 340 -49.25 37.74 20.21
CA ALA A 340 -48.74 38.76 21.13
C ALA A 340 -49.36 40.16 20.91
N SER A 341 -50.24 40.31 19.90
CA SER A 341 -50.87 41.59 19.54
C SER A 341 -52.37 41.68 19.87
N SER A 342 -52.93 40.68 20.56
CA SER A 342 -54.33 40.65 21.03
C SER A 342 -54.45 40.90 22.53
#